data_AF-C5F1V9-F1
#
_entry.id   AF-C5F1V9-F1
#
_cell.length_a   1.000
_cell.length_b   1.000
_cell.length_c   1.000
_cell.angle_alpha   90.00
_cell.angle_beta   90.00
_cell.angle_gamma   90.00
#
_symmetry.space_group_name_H-M   'P 1'
#
loop_
_entity.id
_entity.type
_entity.pdbx_description
1 polymer ?
#
loop_
_entity_poly.entity_id
_entity_poly.type
_entity_poly.pdbx_seq_one_letter_code
_entity_poly.pdbx_strand_id
1 'polypeptide(L)'
;MNRAGHKKFPENEKVFIAKDNKQIKEIWEDITEGAEILEDAINPKTGERIKMRKLSDGTILKLRRTSKSKGSTIEIGNKGDKKIHNKAKEDGDW
;
A
#
# COMPACT_ATOMS: atom_id res chain seq x y z
N MET A 1 -5.11 -26.85 3.07
CA MET A 1 -4.34 -25.59 3.16
C MET A 1 -4.33 -24.93 1.79
N ASN A 2 -4.47 -23.61 1.69
CA ASN A 2 -4.48 -22.92 0.40
C ASN A 2 -3.08 -22.38 0.09
N ARG A 3 -2.68 -22.46 -1.19
CA ARG A 3 -1.27 -22.55 -1.65
C ARG A 3 -0.34 -21.35 -1.37
N ALA A 4 -0.86 -20.26 -0.78
CA ALA A 4 -0.12 -19.03 -0.45
C ALA A 4 -0.19 -18.62 1.04
N GLY A 5 -0.78 -19.44 1.91
CA GLY A 5 -0.72 -19.24 3.38
C GLY A 5 -1.52 -18.06 3.96
N HIS A 6 -2.22 -17.27 3.14
CA HIS A 6 -3.01 -16.13 3.62
C HIS A 6 -4.19 -16.57 4.51
N LYS A 7 -4.16 -16.16 5.78
CA LYS A 7 -5.22 -16.39 6.76
C LYS A 7 -6.46 -15.59 6.37
N LYS A 8 -7.66 -16.19 6.49
CA LYS A 8 -8.92 -15.50 6.19
C LYS A 8 -9.10 -14.33 7.17
N PHE A 9 -9.15 -13.10 6.67
CA PHE A 9 -9.20 -11.88 7.50
C PHE A 9 -10.65 -11.53 7.90
N PRO A 10 -10.87 -10.97 9.11
CA PRO A 10 -12.20 -10.57 9.58
C PRO A 10 -12.71 -9.29 8.90
N GLU A 11 -13.99 -9.01 9.08
CA GLU A 11 -14.82 -8.17 8.22
C GLU A 11 -14.34 -6.72 8.06
N ASN A 12 -13.80 -6.42 6.87
CA ASN A 12 -13.97 -5.17 6.12
C ASN A 12 -13.46 -5.47 4.68
N GLU A 13 -14.36 -5.70 3.71
CA GLU A 13 -14.00 -6.17 2.35
C GLU A 13 -13.00 -5.28 1.59
N LYS A 14 -12.81 -4.05 2.06
CA LYS A 14 -11.95 -3.01 1.49
C LYS A 14 -10.56 -2.90 2.15
N VAL A 15 -10.25 -3.69 3.20
CA VAL A 15 -9.03 -3.52 4.02
C VAL A 15 -8.30 -4.85 4.24
N PHE A 16 -7.12 -4.97 3.63
CA PHE A 16 -6.19 -6.09 3.84
C PHE A 16 -5.12 -5.71 4.86
N ILE A 17 -4.71 -6.67 5.70
CA ILE A 17 -3.68 -6.46 6.71
C ILE A 17 -2.40 -7.23 6.35
N ALA A 18 -1.32 -6.49 6.08
CA ALA A 18 0.02 -7.03 5.93
C ALA A 18 0.71 -7.16 7.31
N LYS A 19 1.66 -8.11 7.44
CA LYS A 19 2.31 -8.44 8.71
C LYS A 19 3.31 -7.34 9.16
N ASP A 20 4.06 -6.78 8.22
CA ASP A 20 5.19 -5.86 8.42
C ASP A 20 5.41 -4.97 7.19
N ASN A 21 6.38 -4.05 7.27
CA ASN A 21 6.71 -3.14 6.16
C ASN A 21 7.33 -3.90 4.97
N LYS A 22 8.03 -5.02 5.23
CA LYS A 22 8.61 -5.87 4.17
C LYS A 22 7.51 -6.45 3.28
N GLN A 23 6.43 -6.97 3.86
CA GLN A 23 5.31 -7.48 3.07
C GLN A 23 4.56 -6.36 2.32
N ILE A 24 4.48 -5.14 2.86
CA ILE A 24 3.97 -3.99 2.09
C ILE A 24 4.88 -3.69 0.89
N LYS A 25 6.20 -3.73 1.06
CA LYS A 25 7.17 -3.55 -0.02
C LYS A 25 7.04 -4.64 -1.09
N GLU A 26 7.05 -5.92 -0.68
CA GLU A 26 6.91 -7.07 -1.59
C GLU A 26 5.62 -6.98 -2.41
N ILE A 27 4.49 -6.66 -1.78
CA ILE A 27 3.21 -6.47 -2.48
C ILE A 27 3.25 -5.25 -3.41
N TRP A 28 3.88 -4.13 -3.01
CA TRP A 28 3.97 -2.94 -3.86
C TRP A 28 4.82 -3.20 -5.11
N GLU A 29 5.95 -3.89 -4.97
CA GLU A 29 6.84 -4.22 -6.10
C GLU A 29 6.14 -5.20 -7.07
N ASP A 30 5.47 -6.23 -6.56
CA ASP A 30 4.64 -7.18 -7.32
C ASP A 30 3.49 -6.48 -8.10
N ILE A 31 2.62 -5.74 -7.41
CA ILE A 31 1.46 -5.12 -8.09
C ILE A 31 1.80 -3.88 -8.94
N THR A 32 3.06 -3.42 -8.94
CA THR A 32 3.50 -2.29 -9.77
C THR A 32 4.50 -2.68 -10.85
N GLU A 33 4.77 -3.97 -11.05
CA GLU A 33 5.53 -4.45 -12.21
C GLU A 33 4.85 -4.03 -13.51
N GLY A 34 5.61 -3.40 -14.42
CA GLY A 34 5.09 -2.85 -15.68
C GLY A 34 4.14 -1.65 -15.55
N ALA A 35 3.89 -1.12 -14.35
CA ALA A 35 2.99 0.01 -14.14
C ALA A 35 3.61 1.37 -14.54
N GLU A 36 2.76 2.28 -15.01
CA GLU A 36 3.15 3.65 -15.35
C GLU A 36 3.63 4.40 -14.10
N ILE A 37 4.81 5.01 -14.19
CA ILE A 37 5.38 5.84 -13.14
C ILE A 37 4.76 7.23 -13.23
N LEU A 38 3.93 7.57 -12.25
CA LEU A 38 3.40 8.92 -12.06
C LEU A 38 4.31 9.73 -11.13
N GLU A 39 4.16 11.05 -11.16
CA GLU A 39 4.78 11.97 -10.20
C GLU A 39 4.35 11.64 -8.75
N ASP A 40 5.29 11.70 -7.80
CA ASP A 40 5.02 11.46 -6.38
C ASP A 40 4.21 12.62 -5.78
N ALA A 41 3.05 12.34 -5.19
CA ALA A 41 2.23 13.37 -4.54
C ALA A 41 2.78 13.72 -3.15
N ILE A 42 2.78 15.01 -2.79
CA ILE A 42 3.16 15.47 -1.45
C ILE A 42 1.92 15.54 -0.54
N ASN A 43 2.02 14.99 0.67
CA ASN A 43 1.00 15.13 1.70
C ASN A 43 1.10 16.52 2.37
N PRO A 44 0.17 17.45 2.14
CA PRO A 44 0.31 18.84 2.58
C PRO A 44 0.24 19.03 4.10
N LYS A 45 -0.07 17.97 4.87
CA LYS A 45 -0.13 18.01 6.34
C LYS A 45 1.08 17.37 7.04
N THR A 46 1.94 16.65 6.31
CA THR A 46 3.10 15.94 6.89
C THR A 46 4.39 16.07 6.08
N GLY A 47 4.34 16.61 4.86
CA GLY A 47 5.48 16.63 3.93
C GLY A 47 5.82 15.26 3.31
N GLU A 48 5.10 14.20 3.68
CA GLU A 48 5.30 12.83 3.20
C GLU A 48 5.18 12.75 1.67
N ARG A 49 6.17 12.14 1.02
CA ARG A 49 6.09 11.73 -0.40
C ARG A 49 5.25 10.45 -0.51
N ILE A 50 4.22 10.51 -1.36
CA ILE A 50 3.32 9.40 -1.65
C ILE A 50 3.65 8.92 -3.07
N LYS A 51 4.30 7.76 -3.18
CA LYS A 51 4.65 7.19 -4.50
C LYS A 51 3.37 6.82 -5.25
N MET A 52 3.21 7.28 -6.49
CA MET A 52 2.02 7.01 -7.30
C MET A 52 2.35 6.16 -8.54
N ARG A 53 1.49 5.20 -8.87
CA ARG A 53 1.59 4.36 -10.08
C ARG A 53 0.22 4.22 -10.73
N LYS A 54 0.18 3.93 -12.03
CA LYS A 54 -1.04 3.66 -12.77
C LYS A 54 -0.92 2.34 -13.54
N LEU A 55 -1.88 1.45 -13.32
CA LEU A 55 -1.97 0.17 -14.00
C LEU A 55 -2.52 0.33 -15.42
N SER A 56 -2.37 -0.71 -16.23
CA SER A 56 -2.84 -0.75 -17.63
C SER A 56 -4.37 -0.65 -17.77
N ASP A 57 -5.13 -1.00 -16.73
CA ASP A 57 -6.59 -0.80 -16.65
C ASP A 57 -7.00 0.63 -16.25
N GLY A 58 -6.02 1.51 -15.97
CA GLY A 58 -6.22 2.87 -15.47
C GLY A 58 -6.30 3.00 -13.94
N THR A 59 -6.22 1.91 -13.18
CA THR A 59 -6.24 1.93 -11.71
C THR A 59 -5.01 2.67 -11.17
N ILE A 60 -5.26 3.73 -10.39
CA ILE A 60 -4.20 4.47 -9.67
C ILE A 60 -3.91 3.78 -8.35
N LEU A 61 -2.62 3.57 -8.07
CA LEU A 61 -2.07 3.03 -6.83
C LEU A 61 -1.25 4.09 -6.10
N LYS A 62 -1.29 4.10 -4.76
CA LYS A 62 -0.55 5.07 -3.93
C LYS A 62 0.10 4.39 -2.73
N LEU A 63 1.41 4.48 -2.59
CA LEU A 63 2.13 4.02 -1.40
C LEU A 63 2.36 5.18 -0.42
N ARG A 64 1.78 5.05 0.77
CA ARG A 64 2.09 5.84 1.96
C ARG A 64 3.04 5.07 2.87
N ARG A 65 3.81 5.82 3.64
CA ARG A 65 4.86 5.34 4.54
C ARG A 65 4.42 5.45 5.99
N THR A 66 3.89 6.62 6.33
CA THR A 66 3.51 6.98 7.70
C THR A 66 2.01 7.27 7.75
N SER A 67 1.21 6.21 7.75
CA SER A 67 -0.20 6.35 8.11
C SER A 67 -0.36 6.82 9.57
N LYS A 68 -1.56 7.27 9.96
CA LYS A 68 -1.84 7.71 11.35
C LYS A 68 -1.54 6.64 12.41
N SER A 69 -1.53 5.35 12.03
CA SER A 69 -1.19 4.20 12.86
C SER A 69 0.31 3.84 12.86
N LYS A 70 1.17 4.68 12.24
CA LYS A 70 2.64 4.56 12.13
C LYS A 70 3.19 3.47 11.20
N GLY A 71 2.33 2.69 10.54
CA GLY A 71 2.73 1.75 9.49
C GLY A 71 2.41 2.24 8.07
N SER A 72 3.03 1.62 7.09
CA SER A 72 2.84 1.88 5.66
C SER A 72 1.44 1.46 5.17
N THR A 73 1.01 2.00 4.02
CA THR A 73 -0.29 1.70 3.41
C THR A 73 -0.25 1.84 1.90
N ILE A 74 -0.72 0.83 1.17
CA ILE A 74 -1.08 0.93 -0.25
C ILE A 74 -2.56 1.29 -0.36
N GLU A 75 -2.88 2.40 -1.02
CA GLU A 75 -4.25 2.74 -1.45
C GLU A 75 -4.43 2.33 -2.92
N ILE A 76 -5.55 1.68 -3.22
CA ILE A 76 -5.88 1.10 -4.54
C ILE A 76 -7.16 1.74 -5.05
N GLY A 77 -7.11 2.27 -6.28
CA GLY A 77 -8.23 2.91 -6.94
C GLY A 77 -8.52 4.33 -6.46
N ASN A 78 -9.56 4.93 -7.03
CA ASN A 78 -9.95 6.29 -6.69
C ASN A 78 -10.31 6.41 -5.20
N LYS A 79 -9.75 7.42 -4.52
CA LYS A 79 -9.91 7.68 -3.07
C LYS A 79 -9.53 6.51 -2.14
N GLY A 80 -8.88 5.45 -2.63
CA GLY A 80 -8.48 4.29 -1.82
C GLY A 80 -9.64 3.34 -1.47
N ASP A 81 -10.48 3.05 -2.47
CA ASP A 81 -11.61 2.11 -2.38
C ASP A 81 -11.23 0.71 -1.89
N LYS A 82 -9.98 0.29 -2.10
CA LYS A 82 -9.34 -0.83 -1.38
C LYS A 82 -8.00 -0.34 -0.82
N LYS A 83 -7.55 -0.93 0.27
CA LYS A 83 -6.23 -0.63 0.85
C LYS A 83 -5.58 -1.82 1.54
N ILE A 84 -4.25 -1.84 1.51
CA ILE A 84 -3.39 -2.83 2.18
C ILE A 84 -2.57 -2.08 3.20
N HIS A 85 -2.67 -2.45 4.48
CA HIS A 85 -2.10 -1.68 5.60
C HIS A 85 -1.40 -2.62 6.59
N ASN A 86 -0.29 -2.20 7.19
CA ASN A 86 0.32 -2.91 8.32
C ASN A 86 0.31 -2.07 9.61
N LYS A 87 0.32 -2.73 10.76
CA LYS A 87 0.31 -2.07 12.08
C LYS A 87 1.68 -1.97 12.76
N ALA A 88 2.73 -2.49 12.12
CA ALA A 88 4.11 -2.29 12.58
C ALA A 88 4.51 -0.82 12.34
N LYS A 89 5.44 -0.31 13.14
CA LYS A 89 6.06 1.00 12.88
C LYS A 89 7.06 0.85 11.73
N GLU A 90 7.39 1.95 11.06
CA GLU A 90 8.62 2.01 10.28
C GLU A 90 9.82 2.09 11.22
N ASP A 91 10.61 1.00 11.26
CA ASP A 91 11.92 0.94 11.91
C ASP A 91 13.00 0.97 10.81
N GLY A 92 13.50 2.17 10.49
CA GLY A 92 14.58 2.42 9.51
C GLY A 92 14.15 3.15 8.22
N ASP A 93 15.14 3.78 7.57
CA ASP A 93 14.99 4.45 6.27
C ASP A 93 14.96 3.45 5.09
N TRP A 94 14.32 3.85 3.97
CA TRP A 94 13.90 3.00 2.84
C TRP A 94 13.81 3.80 1.51
#